data_AF-A0A259DK38-F1
#
_entry.id   AF-A0A259DK38-F1
#
_cell.length_a   1.000
_cell.length_b   1.000
_cell.length_c   1.000
_cell.angle_alpha   90.00
_cell.angle_beta   90.00
_cell.angle_gamma   90.00
#
_symmetry.space_group_name_H-M   'P 1'
#
loop_
_entity.id
_entity.type
_entity.pdbx_description
1 polymer ?
#
loop_
_entity_poly.entity_id
_entity_poly.type
_entity_poly.pdbx_seq_one_letter_code
_entity_poly.pdbx_strand_id
1 'polypeptide(L)'
;MATGLIAASLATVFASGAAQAALIDRGGGLIYDDVLNVTWLQDANYAKTSGQDTDGKMNWTAANAWAADLSYYDSVRNVTYTDWRL
;
A
#
# COMPACT_ATOMS: atom_id res chain seq x y z
N MET A 1 7.44 -45.68 38.11
CA MET A 1 6.95 -45.46 36.73
C MET A 1 5.82 -44.45 36.80
N ALA A 2 6.06 -43.20 36.36
CA ALA A 2 5.08 -42.21 35.86
C ALA A 2 5.73 -40.80 35.85
N THR A 3 6.86 -40.65 35.17
CA THR A 3 7.50 -39.37 34.87
C THR A 3 7.62 -39.23 33.35
N GLY A 4 6.47 -39.20 32.66
CA GLY A 4 6.48 -39.31 31.20
C GLY A 4 5.34 -38.64 30.43
N LEU A 5 4.49 -37.81 31.08
CA LEU A 5 3.34 -37.22 30.39
C LEU A 5 3.25 -35.68 30.41
N ILE A 6 4.28 -34.97 30.88
CA ILE A 6 4.27 -33.49 30.90
C ILE A 6 5.18 -32.88 29.81
N ALA A 7 6.03 -33.69 29.17
CA ALA A 7 7.03 -33.17 28.23
C ALA A 7 6.51 -32.90 26.80
N ALA A 8 5.30 -33.34 26.45
CA ALA A 8 4.81 -33.25 25.06
C ALA A 8 4.05 -31.94 24.74
N SER A 9 3.64 -31.16 25.74
CA SER A 9 2.74 -30.01 25.54
C SER A 9 3.45 -28.65 25.43
N LEU A 10 4.78 -28.59 25.54
CA LEU A 10 5.52 -27.32 25.56
C LEU A 10 6.24 -26.99 24.24
N ALA A 11 6.08 -27.81 23.21
CA ALA A 11 6.79 -27.66 21.93
C ALA A 11 5.88 -27.29 20.75
N THR A 12 4.67 -26.75 20.99
CA THR A 12 3.96 -26.00 19.94
C THR A 12 4.67 -24.68 19.72
N VAL A 13 5.73 -24.74 18.93
CA VAL A 13 6.42 -23.59 18.36
C VAL A 13 5.37 -22.78 17.60
N PHE A 14 5.04 -21.60 18.13
CA PHE A 14 4.40 -20.54 17.38
C PHE A 14 5.41 -20.01 16.34
N ALA A 15 5.62 -20.77 15.27
CA ALA A 15 6.28 -20.26 14.08
C ALA A 15 5.27 -19.38 13.34
N SER A 16 4.97 -18.20 13.90
CA SER A 16 4.38 -17.14 13.10
C SER A 16 5.46 -16.73 12.09
N GLY A 17 5.30 -17.13 10.84
CA GLY A 17 6.11 -16.58 9.76
C GLY A 17 5.99 -15.06 9.80
N ALA A 18 7.11 -14.36 9.66
CA ALA A 18 7.06 -12.91 9.48
C ALA A 18 6.23 -12.62 8.22
N ALA A 19 5.18 -11.82 8.31
CA ALA A 19 4.49 -11.30 7.14
C ALA A 19 5.33 -10.14 6.61
N GLN A 20 6.02 -10.35 5.49
CA GLN A 20 6.71 -9.27 4.78
C GLN A 20 5.74 -8.66 3.78
N ALA A 21 5.36 -7.39 3.99
CA ALA A 21 4.70 -6.57 2.98
C ALA A 21 5.77 -5.64 2.41
N ALA A 22 6.34 -6.01 1.26
CA ALA A 22 7.39 -5.22 0.66
C ALA A 22 6.76 -4.08 -0.15
N LEU A 23 7.17 -2.85 0.18
CA LEU A 23 6.86 -1.68 -0.63
C LEU A 23 8.08 -1.40 -1.53
N ILE A 24 7.88 -1.55 -2.83
CA ILE A 24 8.94 -1.48 -3.83
C ILE A 24 8.85 -0.13 -4.55
N ASP A 25 9.88 0.70 -4.44
CA ASP A 25 9.99 1.92 -5.23
C ASP A 25 10.13 1.58 -6.73
N ARG A 26 9.18 2.05 -7.54
CA ARG A 26 9.12 1.82 -8.99
C ARG A 26 9.63 3.00 -9.81
N GLY A 27 10.15 4.04 -9.16
CA GLY A 27 10.50 5.32 -9.74
C GLY A 27 9.27 6.15 -10.11
N GLY A 28 9.50 7.41 -10.49
CA GLY A 28 8.43 8.28 -10.98
C GLY A 28 7.34 8.57 -9.94
N GLY A 29 7.64 8.48 -8.64
CA GLY A 29 6.69 8.72 -7.54
C GLY A 29 5.70 7.59 -7.29
N LEU A 30 6.01 6.36 -7.72
CA LEU A 30 5.14 5.19 -7.57
C LEU A 30 5.77 4.12 -6.66
N ILE A 31 4.95 3.52 -5.80
CA ILE A 31 5.32 2.43 -4.89
C ILE A 31 4.45 1.22 -5.20
N TYR A 32 5.05 0.07 -5.48
CA TYR A 32 4.31 -1.18 -5.69
C TYR A 32 4.28 -2.04 -4.43
N ASP A 33 3.08 -2.49 -4.09
CA ASP A 33 2.79 -3.43 -3.02
C ASP A 33 2.66 -4.83 -3.61
N ASP A 34 3.60 -5.71 -3.28
CA ASP A 34 3.66 -7.06 -3.82
C ASP A 34 2.66 -8.04 -3.19
N VAL A 35 2.12 -7.71 -2.02
CA VAL A 35 1.10 -8.50 -1.33
C VAL A 35 -0.28 -8.21 -1.89
N LEU A 36 -0.61 -6.93 -2.10
CA LEU A 36 -1.91 -6.50 -2.63
C LEU A 36 -1.96 -6.51 -4.16
N ASN A 37 -0.80 -6.54 -4.83
CA ASN A 37 -0.66 -6.35 -6.27
C ASN A 37 -1.32 -5.03 -6.73
N VAL A 38 -0.94 -3.94 -6.07
CA VAL A 38 -1.43 -2.58 -6.32
C VAL A 38 -0.26 -1.61 -6.38
N THR A 39 -0.34 -0.60 -7.24
CA THR A 39 0.60 0.53 -7.23
C THR A 39 -0.04 1.71 -6.51
N TRP A 40 0.69 2.29 -5.57
CA TRP A 40 0.33 3.49 -4.82
C TRP A 40 1.13 4.69 -5.31
N LEU A 41 0.58 5.89 -5.14
CA LEU A 41 1.38 7.12 -5.17
C LEU A 41 2.29 7.15 -3.94
N GLN A 42 3.56 7.50 -4.13
CA GLN A 42 4.50 7.74 -3.04
C GLN A 42 4.09 8.96 -2.19
N ASP A 43 3.46 9.94 -2.83
CA ASP A 43 2.88 11.10 -2.16
C ASP A 43 1.43 10.82 -1.73
N ALA A 44 1.25 10.49 -0.45
CA ALA A 44 -0.07 10.22 0.11
C ALA A 44 -0.99 11.46 0.17
N ASN A 45 -0.44 12.68 0.00
CA ASN A 45 -1.19 13.93 -0.04
C ASN A 45 -1.13 14.58 -1.43
N TYR A 46 -1.14 13.75 -2.47
CA TYR A 46 -0.95 14.22 -3.85
C TYR A 46 -1.97 15.26 -4.29
N ALA A 47 -3.21 15.20 -3.80
CA ALA A 47 -4.21 16.24 -4.07
C ALA A 47 -3.70 17.65 -3.70
N LYS A 48 -2.96 17.77 -2.60
CA LYS A 48 -2.39 19.03 -2.18
C LYS A 48 -1.18 19.43 -3.03
N THR A 49 -0.24 18.51 -3.21
CA THR A 49 1.04 18.82 -3.87
C THR A 49 0.90 19.02 -5.37
N SER A 50 -0.10 18.39 -5.99
CA SER A 50 -0.52 18.67 -7.39
C SER A 50 -1.26 19.99 -7.55
N GLY A 51 -1.71 20.62 -6.45
CA GLY A 51 -2.48 21.86 -6.47
C GLY A 51 -3.98 21.69 -6.70
N GLN A 52 -4.50 20.45 -6.68
CA GLN A 52 -5.94 20.16 -6.78
C GLN A 52 -6.72 20.58 -5.53
N ASP A 53 -6.07 20.50 -4.36
CA ASP A 53 -6.62 20.94 -3.08
C ASP A 53 -5.60 21.84 -2.35
N THR A 54 -6.08 22.83 -1.60
CA THR A 54 -5.19 23.79 -0.94
C THR A 54 -4.50 23.25 0.31
N ASP A 55 -5.16 22.36 1.07
CA ASP A 55 -4.67 21.88 2.36
C ASP A 55 -4.58 20.34 2.46
N GLY A 56 -5.11 19.64 1.46
CA GLY A 56 -5.16 18.18 1.36
C GLY A 56 -6.34 17.55 2.09
N LYS A 57 -7.26 18.35 2.64
CA LYS A 57 -8.37 17.83 3.46
C LYS A 57 -9.67 17.86 2.69
N MET A 58 -10.03 16.71 2.14
CA MET A 58 -11.28 16.53 1.42
C MET A 58 -12.34 15.85 2.27
N ASN A 59 -13.59 16.30 2.14
CA ASN A 59 -14.73 15.48 2.56
C ASN A 59 -14.88 14.28 1.62
N TRP A 60 -15.71 13.30 2.02
CA TRP A 60 -15.90 12.06 1.25
C TRP A 60 -16.26 12.31 -0.22
N THR A 61 -17.19 13.22 -0.49
CA THR A 61 -17.64 13.53 -1.85
C THR A 61 -16.51 14.09 -2.70
N ALA A 62 -15.76 15.06 -2.18
CA ALA A 62 -14.63 15.66 -2.86
C ALA A 62 -13.51 14.65 -3.11
N ALA A 63 -13.21 13.79 -2.13
CA ALA A 63 -12.19 12.76 -2.26
C ALA A 63 -12.52 11.72 -3.34
N ASN A 64 -13.80 11.30 -3.43
CA ASN A 64 -14.23 10.38 -4.48
C ASN A 64 -14.18 11.02 -5.87
N ALA A 65 -14.58 12.30 -5.99
CA ALA A 65 -14.46 13.03 -7.24
C ALA A 65 -12.98 13.17 -7.68
N TRP A 66 -12.11 13.58 -6.75
CA TRP A 66 -10.67 13.67 -7.00
C TRP A 66 -10.05 12.33 -7.45
N ALA A 67 -10.41 11.23 -6.77
CA ALA A 67 -9.89 9.91 -7.13
C ALA A 67 -10.39 9.43 -8.50
N ALA A 68 -11.65 9.75 -8.87
CA ALA A 68 -12.22 9.40 -10.17
C ALA A 68 -11.61 10.21 -11.33
N ASP A 69 -11.21 11.46 -11.07
CA ASP A 69 -10.60 12.35 -12.08
C ASP A 69 -9.06 12.29 -12.10
N LEU A 70 -8.45 11.44 -11.27
CA LEU A 70 -6.99 11.36 -11.13
C LEU A 70 -6.35 10.88 -12.45
N SER A 71 -5.45 11.71 -12.99
CA SER A 71 -4.59 11.38 -14.12
C SER A 71 -3.13 11.59 -13.72
N TYR A 72 -2.36 10.51 -13.68
CA TYR A 72 -0.97 10.50 -13.25
C TYR A 72 -0.03 10.09 -14.37
N TYR A 73 0.92 10.97 -14.73
CA TYR A 73 1.93 10.69 -15.74
C TYR A 73 3.18 10.07 -15.13
N ASP A 74 3.46 8.82 -15.49
CA ASP A 74 4.68 8.10 -15.13
C ASP A 74 5.77 8.38 -16.17
N SER A 75 6.72 9.22 -15.79
CA SER A 75 7.86 9.63 -16.62
C SER A 75 8.88 8.52 -16.86
N VAL A 76 8.91 7.47 -16.02
CA VAL A 76 9.82 6.33 -16.17
C VAL A 76 9.34 5.42 -17.29
N ARG A 77 8.02 5.25 -17.42
CA ARG A 77 7.39 4.32 -18.38
C ARG A 77 6.78 5.02 -19.59
N ASN A 78 6.67 6.35 -19.57
CA ASN A 78 6.01 7.15 -20.59
C ASN A 78 4.54 6.72 -20.79
N VAL A 79 3.83 6.57 -19.67
CA VAL A 79 2.42 6.14 -19.62
C VAL A 79 1.65 7.08 -18.69
N THR A 80 0.40 7.38 -19.04
CA THR A 80 -0.54 8.08 -18.15
C THR A 80 -1.54 7.07 -17.60
N TYR A 81 -1.61 6.96 -16.29
CA TYR A 81 -2.64 6.21 -15.59
C TYR A 81 -3.81 7.15 -15.26
N THR A 82 -5.04 6.71 -15.49
CA THR A 82 -6.26 7.55 -15.36
C THR A 82 -7.34 6.93 -14.48
N ASP A 83 -6.97 5.91 -13.71
CA ASP A 83 -7.86 5.21 -12.78
C ASP A 83 -7.27 5.34 -11.36
N TRP A 84 -8.12 5.24 -10.34
CA TRP A 84 -7.70 5.25 -8.93
C TRP A 84 -6.84 4.03 -8.58
N ARG A 85 -6.86 2.98 -9.43
CA ARG A 85 -5.93 1.87 -9.43
C ARG A 85 -4.85 2.08 -10.50
N LEU A 86 -3.67 2.47 -10.03
CA LEU A 86 -2.44 2.60 -10.84
C LEU A 86 -1.78 1.23 -11.09
#